data_AF-A0A5B0S1B0-F1
#
_entry.id   AF-A0A5B0S1B0-F1
#
_cell.length_a   1.000
_cell.length_b   1.000
_cell.length_c   1.000
_cell.angle_alpha   90.00
_cell.angle_beta   90.00
_cell.angle_gamma   90.00
#
_symmetry.space_group_name_H-M   'P 1'
#
loop_
_entity.id
_entity.type
_entity.pdbx_description
1 polymer ?
#
loop_
_entity_poly.entity_id
_entity_poly.type
_entity_poly.pdbx_seq_one_letter_code
_entity_poly.pdbx_strand_id
1 'polypeptide(L)'
;MGLARNGIGLRNVISRHLARDSNVSPLPYLPRPWASKSSVSYFSSSNSTHSDSVEKGPDDLIASLRADLKNSMKIKDLTQRDVIKSLLGDLQNSEHNKNRQTHEKVVNSAIKKRLEAAKISLESNPPRLELNKQNLQEVEILKKYLTFFSSSHSAQDSNEEALTKAVNDSIQQLGLSPDATQQERQNSLGKLIKSVKDKVDSNFDSKDIANAVRKALGLC
;
A
#
# COMPACT_ATOMS: atom_id res chain seq x y z
N MET A 1 -22.64 70.96 -1.74
CA MET A 1 -21.34 71.49 -1.25
C MET A 1 -20.88 70.57 -0.13
N GLY A 2 -19.84 69.77 -0.36
CA GLY A 2 -19.32 68.81 0.62
C GLY A 2 -18.41 67.78 -0.05
N LEU A 3 -17.17 68.17 -0.32
CA LEU A 3 -16.12 67.28 -0.84
C LEU A 3 -15.32 66.73 0.33
N ALA A 4 -15.33 65.41 0.53
CA ALA A 4 -14.38 64.71 1.38
C ALA A 4 -13.71 63.60 0.56
N ARG A 5 -12.53 63.91 0.02
CA ARG A 5 -11.59 62.95 -0.59
C ARG A 5 -10.66 62.45 0.52
N ASN A 6 -10.78 61.19 0.92
CA ASN A 6 -9.78 60.56 1.78
C ASN A 6 -8.67 59.95 0.92
N GLY A 7 -7.46 60.47 1.13
CA GLY A 7 -6.25 60.15 0.39
C GLY A 7 -5.68 58.78 0.74
N ILE A 8 -5.23 58.09 -0.31
CA ILE A 8 -4.43 56.86 -0.24
C ILE A 8 -2.99 57.27 0.06
N GLY A 9 -2.55 57.04 1.29
CA GLY A 9 -1.16 57.27 1.70
C GLY A 9 -0.26 56.12 1.23
N LEU A 10 0.49 56.35 0.15
CA LEU A 10 1.61 55.50 -0.27
C LEU A 10 2.74 55.64 0.76
N ARG A 11 3.02 54.58 1.51
CA ARG A 11 4.19 54.51 2.40
C ARG A 11 5.40 54.02 1.62
N ASN A 12 6.19 54.99 1.16
CA ASN A 12 7.60 54.82 0.81
C ASN A 12 8.40 54.66 2.10
N VAL A 13 9.11 53.54 2.29
CA VAL A 13 10.14 53.43 3.34
C VAL A 13 11.34 52.61 2.86
N ILE A 14 12.36 53.37 2.44
CA ILE A 14 13.78 53.26 2.82
C ILE A 14 14.55 51.99 2.43
N SER A 15 15.33 52.16 1.36
CA SER A 15 16.59 51.45 1.10
C SER A 15 17.60 51.77 2.21
N ARG A 16 18.07 50.77 2.94
CA ARG A 16 19.27 50.89 3.79
C ARG A 16 20.37 49.99 3.21
N HIS A 17 21.29 50.64 2.52
CA HIS A 17 22.66 50.15 2.40
C HIS A 17 23.24 50.00 3.82
N LEU A 18 23.66 48.79 4.16
CA LEU A 18 24.66 48.58 5.19
C LEU A 18 25.83 47.85 4.54
N ALA A 19 26.87 48.64 4.25
CA ALA A 19 28.22 48.12 4.06
C ALA A 19 28.62 47.38 5.33
N ARG A 20 28.97 46.10 5.18
CA ARG A 20 29.70 45.34 6.19
C ARG A 20 30.95 44.81 5.53
N ASP A 21 32.03 45.57 5.69
CA ASP A 21 33.37 45.08 5.46
C ASP A 21 33.60 43.83 6.32
N SER A 22 33.83 42.72 5.65
CA SER A 22 34.50 41.57 6.24
C SER A 22 35.60 41.15 5.30
N ASN A 23 36.81 41.56 5.65
CA ASN A 23 38.07 41.05 5.12
C ASN A 23 38.07 39.52 5.28
N VAL A 24 37.86 38.79 4.18
CA VAL A 24 38.18 37.36 4.09
C VAL A 24 39.34 37.25 3.13
N SER A 25 40.52 37.05 3.69
CA SER A 25 41.75 36.74 2.95
C SER A 25 41.53 35.47 2.11
N PRO A 26 41.91 35.46 0.82
CA PRO A 26 41.88 34.23 0.02
C PRO A 26 43.00 33.30 0.48
N LEU A 27 42.63 32.12 0.99
CA LEU A 27 43.57 31.05 1.30
C LEU A 27 44.31 30.62 0.02
N PRO A 28 45.65 30.48 0.04
CA PRO A 28 46.37 29.97 -1.12
C PRO A 28 46.06 28.49 -1.31
N TYR A 29 45.65 28.15 -2.54
CA TYR A 29 45.58 26.79 -3.04
C TYR A 29 46.97 26.13 -2.95
N LEU A 30 47.13 25.22 -2.00
CA LEU A 30 48.26 24.29 -1.96
C LEU A 30 47.91 23.07 -2.83
N PRO A 31 48.72 22.74 -3.85
CA PRO A 31 48.50 21.53 -4.65
C PRO A 31 48.81 20.30 -3.78
N ARG A 32 47.81 19.43 -3.64
CA ARG A 32 47.95 18.15 -2.94
C ARG A 32 48.76 17.20 -3.82
N PRO A 33 49.88 16.62 -3.35
CA PRO A 33 50.63 15.65 -4.13
C PRO A 33 49.78 14.39 -4.34
N TRP A 34 49.58 14.04 -5.61
CA TRP A 34 48.99 12.77 -5.99
C TRP A 34 49.92 11.64 -5.52
N ALA A 35 49.43 10.81 -4.61
CA ALA A 35 50.11 9.59 -4.21
C ALA A 35 49.22 8.43 -4.65
N SER A 36 49.59 7.86 -5.80
CA SER A 36 49.12 6.59 -6.29
C SER A 36 49.36 5.48 -5.28
N LYS A 37 48.28 4.91 -4.73
CA LYS A 37 48.23 3.52 -4.27
C LYS A 37 46.84 2.97 -4.60
N SER A 38 46.75 2.28 -5.74
CA SER A 38 45.60 1.43 -6.05
C SER A 38 45.61 0.25 -5.08
N SER A 39 44.72 0.27 -4.10
CA SER A 39 44.26 -0.96 -3.46
C SER A 39 42.97 -1.35 -4.13
N VAL A 40 43.08 -2.22 -5.15
CA VAL A 40 41.94 -2.94 -5.70
C VAL A 40 41.49 -3.90 -4.61
N SER A 41 40.54 -3.49 -3.77
CA SER A 41 39.83 -4.44 -2.92
C SER A 41 38.89 -5.21 -3.84
N TYR A 42 39.31 -6.40 -4.24
CA TYR A 42 38.43 -7.41 -4.82
C TYR A 42 37.38 -7.75 -3.77
N PHE A 43 36.23 -7.09 -3.86
CA PHE A 43 35.04 -7.49 -3.13
C PHE A 43 34.54 -8.75 -3.85
N SER A 44 34.91 -9.91 -3.33
CA SER A 44 34.35 -11.19 -3.75
C SER A 44 32.87 -11.20 -3.40
N SER A 45 32.03 -10.81 -4.36
CA SER A 45 30.60 -11.06 -4.32
C SER A 45 30.38 -12.57 -4.43
N SER A 46 30.18 -13.22 -3.29
CA SER A 46 29.61 -14.55 -3.22
C SER A 46 28.20 -14.50 -3.80
N ASN A 47 28.05 -14.85 -5.08
CA ASN A 47 26.74 -15.19 -5.63
C ASN A 47 26.34 -16.53 -5.04
N SER A 48 25.62 -16.48 -3.92
CA SER A 48 24.84 -17.61 -3.42
C SER A 48 23.72 -17.90 -4.42
N THR A 49 23.89 -18.96 -5.18
CA THR A 49 22.82 -19.59 -5.95
C THR A 49 21.95 -20.39 -5.00
N HIS A 50 20.93 -19.76 -4.41
CA HIS A 50 19.77 -20.52 -3.94
C HIS A 50 18.86 -20.77 -5.13
N SER A 51 19.04 -21.93 -5.76
CA SER A 51 17.99 -22.60 -6.50
C SER A 51 17.44 -23.64 -5.55
N ASP A 52 16.21 -23.46 -5.08
CA ASP A 52 15.31 -24.53 -4.66
C ASP A 52 13.93 -23.92 -4.32
N SER A 53 12.91 -24.36 -5.05
CA SER A 53 11.46 -24.26 -4.78
C SER A 53 11.01 -23.04 -3.96
N VAL A 54 10.83 -21.89 -4.61
CA VAL A 54 10.49 -20.64 -3.91
C VAL A 54 8.97 -20.42 -3.94
N GLU A 55 8.32 -20.65 -2.80
CA GLU A 55 7.06 -19.97 -2.51
C GLU A 55 7.27 -18.48 -2.73
N LYS A 56 6.54 -17.90 -3.69
CA LYS A 56 6.64 -16.47 -4.06
C LYS A 56 6.31 -15.60 -2.86
N GLY A 57 7.34 -15.24 -2.10
CA GLY A 57 7.21 -14.46 -0.89
C GLY A 57 7.04 -12.96 -1.18
N PRO A 58 6.77 -12.16 -0.14
CA PRO A 58 6.72 -10.70 -0.24
C PRO A 58 8.03 -10.08 -0.79
N ASP A 59 9.18 -10.73 -0.56
CA ASP A 59 10.47 -10.29 -1.07
C ASP A 59 10.63 -10.57 -2.57
N ASP A 60 10.01 -11.63 -3.09
CA ASP A 60 10.01 -11.96 -4.53
C ASP A 60 9.20 -10.95 -5.33
N LEU A 61 8.15 -10.37 -4.75
CA LEU A 61 7.40 -9.28 -5.36
C LEU A 61 8.31 -8.06 -5.59
N ILE A 62 9.08 -7.66 -4.58
CA ILE A 62 9.97 -6.49 -4.68
C ILE A 62 11.08 -6.77 -5.70
N ALA A 63 11.63 -7.99 -5.71
CA ALA A 63 12.61 -8.41 -6.71
C ALA A 63 12.03 -8.34 -8.14
N SER A 64 10.82 -8.86 -8.35
CA SER A 64 10.11 -8.80 -9.64
C SER A 64 9.85 -7.36 -10.07
N LEU A 65 9.33 -6.51 -9.18
CA LEU A 65 9.08 -5.10 -9.48
C LEU A 65 10.35 -4.37 -9.90
N ARG A 66 11.49 -4.64 -9.26
CA ARG A 66 12.78 -4.06 -9.66
C ARG A 66 13.26 -4.59 -11.01
N ALA A 67 13.02 -5.86 -11.32
CA ALA A 67 13.34 -6.44 -12.63
C ALA A 67 12.48 -5.83 -13.73
N ASP A 68 11.17 -5.71 -13.51
CA ASP A 68 10.22 -5.11 -14.44
C ASP A 68 10.45 -3.60 -14.61
N LEU A 69 10.91 -2.91 -13.56
CA LEU A 69 11.36 -1.53 -13.66
C LEU A 69 12.56 -1.39 -14.60
N LYS A 70 13.56 -2.29 -14.49
CA LYS A 70 14.69 -2.29 -15.42
C LYS A 70 14.23 -2.61 -16.84
N ASN A 71 13.29 -3.54 -17.01
CA ASN A 71 12.78 -3.91 -18.32
C ASN A 71 12.00 -2.76 -18.99
N SER A 72 11.03 -2.16 -18.28
CA SER A 72 10.27 -0.98 -18.72
C SER A 72 11.19 0.19 -19.11
N MET A 73 12.28 0.41 -18.38
CA MET A 73 13.29 1.41 -18.75
C MET A 73 14.01 1.09 -20.06
N LYS A 74 14.30 -0.19 -20.34
CA LYS A 74 14.96 -0.62 -21.59
C LYS A 74 14.03 -0.46 -22.78
N ILE A 75 12.78 -0.89 -22.66
CA ILE A 75 11.77 -0.81 -23.73
C ILE A 75 11.13 0.58 -23.84
N LYS A 76 11.48 1.51 -22.94
CA LYS A 76 10.97 2.89 -22.86
C LYS A 76 9.45 2.97 -22.64
N ASP A 77 8.87 1.99 -21.95
CA ASP A 77 7.47 2.05 -21.52
C ASP A 77 7.37 2.97 -20.29
N LEU A 78 6.98 4.22 -20.53
CA LEU A 78 6.87 5.25 -19.49
C LEU A 78 5.75 4.94 -18.50
N THR A 79 4.61 4.44 -19.00
CA THR A 79 3.43 4.13 -18.18
C THR A 79 3.76 3.01 -17.20
N GLN A 80 4.32 1.90 -17.69
CA GLN A 80 4.71 0.79 -16.82
C GLN A 80 5.80 1.20 -15.82
N ARG A 81 6.79 1.98 -16.26
CA ARG A 81 7.85 2.49 -15.39
C ARG A 81 7.30 3.31 -14.23
N ASP A 82 6.40 4.25 -14.52
CA ASP A 82 5.91 5.20 -13.51
C ASP A 82 4.93 4.53 -12.54
N VAL A 83 4.12 3.58 -13.02
CA VAL A 83 3.29 2.72 -12.16
C VAL A 83 4.15 1.89 -11.20
N ILE A 84 5.21 1.25 -11.71
CA ILE A 84 6.10 0.43 -10.86
C ILE A 84 6.81 1.28 -9.82
N LYS A 85 7.31 2.47 -10.20
CA LYS A 85 7.93 3.40 -9.25
C LYS A 85 6.96 3.86 -8.16
N SER A 86 5.72 4.20 -8.55
CA SER A 86 4.66 4.55 -7.62
C SER A 86 4.38 3.43 -6.64
N LEU A 87 4.25 2.18 -7.12
CA LEU A 87 3.99 1.03 -6.26
C LEU A 87 5.14 0.73 -5.31
N LEU A 88 6.39 0.80 -5.78
CA LEU A 88 7.57 0.64 -4.92
C LEU A 88 7.61 1.69 -3.80
N GLY A 89 7.26 2.95 -4.12
CA GLY A 89 7.14 4.01 -3.12
C GLY A 89 6.04 3.74 -2.10
N ASP A 90 4.87 3.28 -2.54
CA ASP A 90 3.76 2.91 -1.65
C ASP A 90 4.14 1.76 -0.70
N LEU A 91 4.87 0.75 -1.20
CA LEU A 91 5.38 -0.36 -0.38
C LEU A 91 6.36 0.14 0.68
N GLN A 92 7.35 0.95 0.29
CA GLN A 92 8.31 1.54 1.24
C GLN A 92 7.61 2.41 2.29
N ASN A 93 6.65 3.24 1.88
CA ASN A 93 5.87 4.05 2.81
C ASN A 93 5.06 3.21 3.79
N SER A 94 4.56 2.04 3.36
CA SER A 94 3.82 1.11 4.22
C SER A 94 4.70 0.44 5.28
N GLU A 95 5.99 0.21 4.97
CA GLU A 95 6.97 -0.35 5.91
C GLU A 95 7.33 0.63 7.03
N HIS A 96 7.40 1.92 6.69
CA HIS A 96 7.70 2.99 7.66
C HIS A 96 6.47 3.44 8.48
N ASN A 97 5.27 2.96 8.16
CA ASN A 97 4.06 3.32 8.89
C ASN A 97 3.97 2.51 10.21
N LYS A 98 3.49 3.16 11.29
CA LYS A 98 3.24 2.52 12.59
C LYS A 98 2.29 1.32 12.47
N ASN A 99 1.36 1.40 11.52
CA ASN A 99 0.48 0.29 11.15
C ASN A 99 0.97 -0.33 9.84
N ARG A 100 1.92 -1.28 9.93
CA ARG A 100 2.48 -1.96 8.77
C ARG A 100 1.35 -2.66 8.00
N GLN A 101 1.18 -2.28 6.74
CA GLN A 101 0.24 -2.95 5.84
C GLN A 101 0.93 -4.13 5.16
N THR A 102 0.18 -5.20 4.89
CA THR A 102 0.68 -6.30 4.07
C THR A 102 0.88 -5.83 2.62
N HIS A 103 1.88 -6.37 1.91
CA HIS A 103 2.18 -5.96 0.53
C HIS A 103 0.94 -6.13 -0.38
N GLU A 104 0.14 -7.16 -0.14
CA GLU A 104 -1.13 -7.37 -0.83
C GLU A 104 -2.13 -6.22 -0.62
N LYS A 105 -2.31 -5.76 0.62
CA LYS A 105 -3.18 -4.62 0.94
C LYS A 105 -2.71 -3.34 0.25
N VAL A 106 -1.40 -3.14 0.14
CA VAL A 106 -0.82 -1.99 -0.55
C VAL A 106 -1.12 -2.05 -2.05
N VAL A 107 -0.91 -3.20 -2.70
CA VAL A 107 -1.23 -3.39 -4.13
C VAL A 107 -2.73 -3.21 -4.38
N ASN A 108 -3.59 -3.82 -3.54
CA ASN A 108 -5.04 -3.67 -3.63
C ASN A 108 -5.50 -2.21 -3.43
N SER A 109 -4.88 -1.49 -2.50
CA SER A 109 -5.13 -0.05 -2.28
C SER A 109 -4.73 0.77 -3.50
N ALA A 110 -3.57 0.50 -4.10
CA ALA A 110 -3.10 1.17 -5.31
C ALA A 110 -4.03 0.95 -6.52
N ILE A 111 -4.63 -0.24 -6.63
CA ILE A 111 -5.65 -0.55 -7.65
C ILE A 111 -6.94 0.23 -7.38
N LYS A 112 -7.44 0.21 -6.15
CA LYS A 112 -8.67 0.92 -5.77
C LYS A 112 -8.57 2.42 -6.06
N LYS A 113 -7.47 3.06 -5.67
CA LYS A 113 -7.23 4.49 -5.94
C LYS A 113 -7.32 4.84 -7.43
N ARG A 114 -6.75 4.00 -8.30
CA ARG A 114 -6.78 4.23 -9.76
C ARG A 114 -8.16 3.97 -10.37
N LEU A 115 -8.91 2.98 -9.85
CA LEU A 115 -10.30 2.76 -10.25
C LEU A 115 -11.20 3.93 -9.83
N GLU A 116 -11.00 4.47 -8.63
CA GLU A 116 -11.71 5.66 -8.17
C GLU A 116 -11.36 6.89 -9.02
N ALA A 117 -10.06 7.11 -9.29
CA ALA A 117 -9.62 8.19 -10.19
C ALA A 117 -10.19 8.05 -11.61
N ALA A 118 -10.31 6.83 -12.12
CA ALA A 118 -10.95 6.55 -13.41
C ALA A 118 -12.43 6.96 -13.40
N LYS A 119 -13.19 6.62 -12.34
CA LYS A 119 -14.59 7.02 -12.18
C LYS A 119 -14.73 8.54 -12.08
N ILE A 120 -13.93 9.19 -11.24
CA ILE A 120 -13.92 10.65 -11.08
C ILE A 120 -13.63 11.35 -12.42
N SER A 121 -12.74 10.79 -13.25
CA SER A 121 -12.42 11.34 -14.57
C SER A 121 -13.61 11.29 -15.55
N LEU A 122 -14.48 10.27 -15.45
CA LEU A 122 -15.71 10.18 -16.23
C LEU A 122 -16.81 11.09 -15.70
N GLU A 123 -16.92 11.21 -14.38
CA GLU A 123 -17.92 12.05 -13.71
C GLU A 123 -17.58 13.55 -13.76
N SER A 124 -16.33 13.90 -14.08
CA SER A 124 -15.90 15.29 -14.24
C SER A 124 -16.59 15.98 -15.42
N ASN A 125 -16.80 17.29 -15.32
CA ASN A 125 -17.44 18.10 -16.37
C ASN A 125 -16.47 19.20 -16.86
N PRO A 126 -15.94 19.14 -18.10
CA PRO A 126 -16.20 18.11 -19.12
C PRO A 126 -15.49 16.76 -18.83
N PRO A 127 -16.06 15.62 -19.28
CA PRO A 127 -15.47 14.29 -19.06
C PRO A 127 -14.07 14.15 -19.66
N ARG A 128 -13.13 13.61 -18.87
CA ARG A 128 -11.73 13.41 -19.27
C ARG A 128 -11.47 11.96 -19.64
N LEU A 129 -11.90 11.57 -20.84
CA LEU A 129 -11.83 10.18 -21.33
C LEU A 129 -10.40 9.64 -21.43
N GLU A 130 -9.44 10.46 -21.87
CA GLU A 130 -8.02 10.06 -21.96
C GLU A 130 -7.45 9.70 -20.59
N LEU A 131 -7.78 10.49 -19.55
CA LEU A 131 -7.33 10.24 -18.19
C LEU A 131 -7.97 8.97 -17.61
N ASN A 132 -9.25 8.73 -17.90
CA ASN A 132 -9.91 7.48 -17.55
C ASN A 132 -9.19 6.28 -18.17
N LYS A 133 -8.90 6.33 -19.48
CA LYS A 133 -8.20 5.26 -20.20
C LYS A 133 -6.81 5.01 -19.62
N GLN A 134 -6.06 6.06 -19.30
CA GLN A 134 -4.75 5.94 -18.64
C GLN A 134 -4.88 5.23 -17.29
N ASN A 135 -5.80 5.66 -16.42
CA ASN A 135 -6.00 5.02 -15.11
C ASN A 135 -6.38 3.53 -15.24
N LEU A 136 -7.21 3.16 -16.23
CA LEU A 136 -7.57 1.77 -16.49
C LEU A 136 -6.37 0.94 -16.97
N GLN A 137 -5.53 1.50 -17.85
CA GLN A 137 -4.28 0.86 -18.28
C GLN A 137 -3.33 0.62 -17.09
N GLU A 138 -3.20 1.60 -16.19
CA GLU A 138 -2.39 1.44 -14.98
C GLU A 138 -2.92 0.32 -14.07
N VAL A 139 -4.24 0.19 -13.95
CA VAL A 139 -4.88 -0.91 -13.20
C VAL A 139 -4.54 -2.27 -13.80
N GLU A 140 -4.55 -2.40 -15.13
CA GLU A 140 -4.16 -3.66 -15.80
C GLU A 140 -2.71 -4.04 -15.52
N ILE A 141 -1.81 -3.07 -15.47
CA ILE A 141 -0.41 -3.30 -15.11
C ILE A 141 -0.30 -3.79 -13.65
N LEU A 142 -1.00 -3.16 -12.71
CA LEU A 142 -0.97 -3.54 -11.30
C LEU A 142 -1.57 -4.94 -11.04
N LYS A 143 -2.63 -5.31 -11.77
CA LYS A 143 -3.27 -6.63 -11.65
C LYS A 143 -2.30 -7.79 -11.90
N LYS A 144 -1.26 -7.60 -12.74
CA LYS A 144 -0.25 -8.64 -13.00
C LYS A 144 0.47 -9.07 -11.71
N TYR A 145 0.66 -8.15 -10.78
CA TYR A 145 1.33 -8.41 -9.51
C TYR A 145 0.43 -9.07 -8.46
N LEU A 146 -0.89 -9.17 -8.70
CA LEU A 146 -1.78 -9.91 -7.81
C LEU A 146 -1.49 -11.42 -7.82
N THR A 147 -0.93 -11.93 -8.91
CA THR A 147 -0.55 -13.35 -9.05
C THR A 147 0.47 -13.80 -8.01
N PHE A 148 1.24 -12.88 -7.43
CA PHE A 148 2.16 -13.17 -6.33
C PHE A 148 1.44 -13.48 -5.02
N PHE A 149 0.19 -13.05 -4.87
CA PHE A 149 -0.63 -13.29 -3.68
C PHE A 149 -1.69 -14.37 -3.90
N SER A 150 -1.93 -14.79 -5.15
CA SER A 150 -2.92 -15.81 -5.47
C SER A 150 -2.60 -17.19 -4.89
N SER A 151 -1.33 -17.51 -4.56
CA SER A 151 -1.04 -18.71 -3.77
C SER A 151 -1.56 -18.58 -2.33
N SER A 152 -1.55 -17.38 -1.76
CA SER A 152 -2.05 -17.07 -0.42
C SER A 152 -3.58 -17.00 -0.35
N HIS A 153 -4.27 -16.73 -1.46
CA HIS A 153 -5.73 -16.73 -1.53
C HIS A 153 -6.34 -18.13 -1.49
N SER A 154 -5.62 -19.16 -1.95
CA SER A 154 -6.08 -20.55 -1.79
C SER A 154 -6.22 -20.94 -0.31
N ALA A 155 -5.37 -20.39 0.56
CA ALA A 155 -5.47 -20.58 1.99
C ALA A 155 -6.61 -19.75 2.61
N GLN A 156 -6.93 -18.57 2.07
CA GLN A 156 -7.95 -17.69 2.64
C GLN A 156 -9.39 -18.13 2.27
N ASP A 157 -9.63 -18.55 1.03
CA ASP A 157 -10.93 -19.10 0.63
C ASP A 157 -11.15 -20.47 1.28
N SER A 158 -10.09 -21.30 1.40
CA SER A 158 -10.16 -22.55 2.15
C SER A 158 -10.34 -22.31 3.65
N ASN A 159 -9.80 -21.22 4.22
CA ASN A 159 -10.03 -20.83 5.61
C ASN A 159 -11.43 -20.27 5.84
N GLU A 160 -11.95 -19.43 4.93
CA GLU A 160 -13.32 -18.91 5.04
C GLU A 160 -14.34 -20.05 4.89
N GLU A 161 -14.09 -21.00 3.98
CA GLU A 161 -14.89 -22.22 3.87
C GLU A 161 -14.77 -23.10 5.13
N ALA A 162 -13.57 -23.27 5.69
CA ALA A 162 -13.37 -23.98 6.95
C ALA A 162 -14.06 -23.30 8.13
N LEU A 163 -14.01 -21.96 8.21
CA LEU A 163 -14.67 -21.16 9.24
C LEU A 163 -16.19 -21.26 9.12
N THR A 164 -16.73 -21.09 7.91
CA THR A 164 -18.19 -21.19 7.67
C THR A 164 -18.70 -22.61 7.95
N LYS A 165 -17.93 -23.64 7.59
CA LYS A 165 -18.22 -25.03 7.97
C LYS A 165 -18.19 -25.24 9.48
N ALA A 166 -17.16 -24.75 10.18
CA ALA A 166 -17.06 -24.85 11.64
C ALA A 166 -18.19 -24.10 12.37
N VAL A 167 -18.62 -22.95 11.83
CA VAL A 167 -19.80 -22.21 12.32
C VAL A 167 -21.07 -23.03 12.12
N ASN A 168 -21.29 -23.58 10.92
CA ASN A 168 -22.46 -24.41 10.63
C ASN A 168 -22.50 -25.69 11.49
N ASP A 169 -21.36 -26.38 11.67
CA ASP A 169 -21.25 -27.55 12.54
C ASP A 169 -21.55 -27.19 14.00
N SER A 170 -21.15 -26.00 14.46
CA SER A 170 -21.43 -25.53 15.82
C SER A 170 -22.89 -25.11 16.01
N ILE A 171 -23.54 -24.59 14.97
CA ILE A 171 -25.00 -24.33 14.95
C ILE A 171 -25.78 -25.64 15.01
N GLN A 172 -25.37 -26.65 14.23
CA GLN A 172 -25.98 -27.98 14.25
C GLN A 172 -25.81 -28.70 15.60
N GLN A 173 -24.62 -28.65 16.20
CA GLN A 173 -24.37 -29.24 17.53
C GLN A 173 -25.21 -28.60 18.64
N LEU A 174 -25.53 -27.31 18.52
CA LEU A 174 -26.38 -26.60 19.48
C LEU A 174 -27.89 -26.73 19.15
N GLY A 175 -28.25 -27.44 18.07
CA GLY A 175 -29.64 -27.68 17.70
C GLY A 175 -30.42 -26.42 17.33
N LEU A 176 -29.73 -25.38 16.88
CA LEU A 176 -30.36 -24.12 16.49
C LEU A 176 -31.05 -24.30 15.14
N SER A 177 -32.37 -24.50 15.20
CA SER A 177 -33.25 -24.52 14.01
C SER A 177 -33.33 -23.13 13.37
N PRO A 178 -33.50 -23.01 12.04
CA PRO A 178 -33.72 -21.72 11.36
C PRO A 178 -34.92 -20.92 11.89
N ASP A 179 -35.87 -21.57 12.58
CA ASP A 179 -37.04 -20.94 13.23
C ASP A 179 -36.76 -20.38 14.64
N ALA A 180 -35.51 -20.42 15.13
CA ALA A 180 -35.18 -19.92 16.46
C ALA A 180 -35.42 -18.41 16.60
N THR A 181 -36.01 -18.03 17.74
CA THR A 181 -36.31 -16.63 18.05
C THR A 181 -35.02 -15.80 18.14
N GLN A 182 -35.09 -14.51 17.82
CA GLN A 182 -33.93 -13.61 17.85
C GLN A 182 -33.21 -13.60 19.21
N GLN A 183 -33.96 -13.81 20.29
CA GLN A 183 -33.43 -13.86 21.66
C GLN A 183 -32.68 -15.16 21.96
N GLU A 184 -33.15 -16.31 21.45
CA GLU A 184 -32.41 -17.58 21.53
C GLU A 184 -31.11 -17.55 20.71
N ARG A 185 -31.13 -16.88 19.55
CA ARG A 185 -29.92 -16.64 18.74
C ARG A 185 -28.90 -15.75 19.46
N GLN A 186 -29.35 -14.71 20.18
CA GLN A 186 -28.46 -13.86 20.99
C GLN A 186 -27.90 -14.60 22.22
N ASN A 187 -28.72 -15.38 22.90
CA ASN A 187 -28.29 -16.16 24.08
C ASN A 187 -27.28 -17.26 23.73
N SER A 188 -27.37 -17.82 22.51
CA SER A 188 -26.45 -18.84 22.01
C SER A 188 -25.18 -18.27 21.36
N LEU A 189 -25.14 -16.98 21.02
CA LEU A 189 -24.02 -16.32 20.34
C LEU A 189 -22.68 -16.51 21.07
N GLY A 190 -22.65 -16.27 22.39
CA GLY A 190 -21.41 -16.41 23.17
C GLY A 190 -20.89 -17.85 23.21
N LYS A 191 -21.81 -18.82 23.27
CA LYS A 191 -21.47 -20.25 23.24
C LYS A 191 -20.97 -20.68 21.86
N LEU A 192 -21.58 -20.17 20.79
CA LEU A 192 -21.16 -20.41 19.41
C LEU A 192 -19.77 -19.84 19.15
N ILE A 193 -19.50 -18.59 19.52
CA ILE A 193 -18.18 -17.98 19.34
C ILE A 193 -17.11 -18.81 20.07
N LYS A 194 -17.39 -19.27 21.30
CA LYS A 194 -16.48 -20.13 22.05
C LYS A 194 -16.27 -21.48 21.34
N SER A 195 -17.34 -22.15 20.93
CA SER A 195 -17.26 -23.45 20.25
C SER A 195 -16.53 -23.38 18.90
N VAL A 196 -16.76 -22.32 18.12
CA VAL A 196 -16.06 -22.08 16.84
C VAL A 196 -14.59 -21.78 17.11
N LYS A 197 -14.28 -20.96 18.12
CA LYS A 197 -12.89 -20.67 18.51
C LYS A 197 -12.13 -21.91 18.99
N ASP A 198 -12.80 -22.85 19.65
CA ASP A 198 -12.19 -24.11 20.09
C ASP A 198 -11.95 -25.10 18.93
N LYS A 199 -12.67 -24.95 17.81
CA LYS A 199 -12.57 -25.82 16.61
C LYS A 199 -11.70 -25.24 15.49
N VAL A 200 -11.48 -23.94 15.51
CA VAL A 200 -10.78 -23.20 14.45
C VAL A 200 -9.39 -22.83 14.95
N ASP A 201 -8.39 -22.96 14.08
CA ASP A 201 -6.99 -22.67 14.41
C ASP A 201 -6.79 -21.23 14.91
N SER A 202 -5.74 -21.01 15.72
CA SER A 202 -5.39 -19.70 16.30
C SER A 202 -5.09 -18.59 15.29
N ASN A 203 -5.14 -18.89 13.99
CA ASN A 203 -4.89 -17.98 12.89
C ASN A 203 -6.05 -17.02 12.62
N PHE A 204 -7.22 -17.24 13.24
CA PHE A 204 -8.38 -16.37 13.06
C PHE A 204 -8.49 -15.32 14.16
N ASP A 205 -8.66 -14.07 13.74
CA ASP A 205 -8.96 -12.99 14.67
C ASP A 205 -10.32 -13.21 15.33
N SER A 206 -10.39 -12.96 16.63
CA SER A 206 -11.62 -13.11 17.41
C SER A 206 -12.77 -12.24 16.88
N LYS A 207 -12.43 -11.13 16.21
CA LYS A 207 -13.38 -10.23 15.56
C LYS A 207 -14.00 -10.87 14.31
N ASP A 208 -13.22 -11.60 13.54
CA ASP A 208 -13.67 -12.23 12.29
C ASP A 208 -14.56 -13.44 12.59
N ILE A 209 -14.21 -14.23 13.60
CA ILE A 209 -15.06 -15.31 14.13
C ILE A 209 -16.42 -14.75 14.59
N ALA A 210 -16.41 -13.67 15.39
CA ALA A 210 -17.64 -13.06 15.90
C ALA A 210 -18.53 -12.51 14.77
N ASN A 211 -17.93 -11.89 13.75
CA ASN A 211 -18.65 -11.38 12.60
C ASN A 211 -19.24 -12.52 11.74
N ALA A 212 -18.49 -13.59 11.52
CA ALA A 212 -18.97 -14.76 10.78
C ALA A 212 -20.17 -15.44 11.48
N VAL A 213 -20.11 -15.62 12.80
CA VAL A 213 -21.22 -16.20 13.58
C VAL A 213 -22.45 -15.28 13.56
N ARG A 214 -22.29 -13.96 13.69
CA ARG A 214 -23.42 -13.01 13.58
C ARG A 214 -24.07 -13.03 12.20
N LYS A 215 -23.27 -13.10 11.15
CA LYS A 215 -23.73 -13.19 9.76
C LYS A 215 -24.52 -14.49 9.54
N ALA A 216 -24.02 -15.62 10.05
CA ALA A 216 -24.72 -16.91 9.98
C ALA A 216 -26.04 -16.93 10.76
N LEU A 217 -26.13 -16.20 11.88
CA LEU A 217 -27.36 -16.06 12.67
C LEU A 217 -28.31 -14.96 12.18
N GLY A 218 -27.96 -14.22 11.12
CA GLY A 218 -28.76 -13.10 10.61
C GLY A 218 -28.92 -11.95 11.62
N LEU A 219 -27.91 -11.72 12.47
CA LEU A 219 -27.85 -10.66 13.48
C LEU A 219 -27.07 -9.42 12.99
N CYS A 220 -26.90 -9.28 11.66
CA CYS A 220 -26.22 -8.17 11.01
C CYS A 220 -27.16 -7.03 10.66
#